data_AF-W3V6N2-F1
#
_entry.id   AF-W3V6N2-F1
#
_cell.length_a   1.000
_cell.length_b   1.000
_cell.length_c   1.000
_cell.angle_alpha   90.00
_cell.angle_beta   90.00
_cell.angle_gamma   90.00
#
_symmetry.space_group_name_H-M   'P 1'
#
loop_
_entity.id
_entity.type
_entity.pdbx_description
1 polymer ?
#
loop_
_entity_poly.entity_id
_entity_poly.type
_entity_poly.pdbx_seq_one_letter_code
_entity_poly.pdbx_strand_id
1 'polypeptide(L)'
;MAYTQLTETERYQISSLKKAGFSQRFIAESLKRSPSTISRGGKRNQEVPTYCPEQAHLKVLARPHFANKAVKITPEVKKWIKRLNWKELNPERVADYLNINSWISLHQKTIYNWLIKLKRHITSTAC
;
A
#
# COMPACT_ATOMS: atom_id res chain seq x y z
N MET A 1 -16.98 -8.72 -5.13
CA MET A 1 -17.18 -7.61 -4.16
C MET A 1 -15.86 -6.89 -3.95
N ALA A 2 -15.81 -5.59 -4.20
CA ALA A 2 -14.64 -4.78 -3.87
C ALA A 2 -14.60 -4.57 -2.34
N TYR A 3 -13.45 -4.84 -1.72
CA TYR A 3 -13.24 -4.55 -0.30
C TYR A 3 -13.00 -3.05 -0.13
N THR A 4 -14.02 -2.30 0.34
CA THR A 4 -13.89 -0.86 0.58
C THR A 4 -13.47 -0.61 2.03
N GLN A 5 -12.31 0.02 2.22
CA GLN A 5 -11.86 0.43 3.55
C GLN A 5 -12.79 1.51 4.14
N LEU A 6 -12.81 1.62 5.48
CA LEU A 6 -13.47 2.75 6.14
C LEU A 6 -12.65 4.01 5.87
N THR A 7 -13.32 5.01 5.31
CA THR A 7 -12.81 6.37 5.13
C THR A 7 -12.53 7.01 6.49
N GLU A 8 -11.82 8.14 6.47
CA GLU A 8 -11.59 8.93 7.68
C GLU A 8 -12.90 9.44 8.28
N THR A 9 -13.78 10.01 7.44
CA THR A 9 -15.09 10.54 7.86
C THR A 9 -15.98 9.48 8.51
N GLU A 10 -16.05 8.28 7.94
CA GLU A 10 -16.78 7.16 8.54
C GLU A 10 -16.22 6.79 9.92
N ARG A 11 -14.92 6.90 10.15
CA ARG A 11 -14.31 6.63 11.47
C ARG A 11 -14.73 7.68 12.49
N TYR A 12 -14.77 8.95 12.11
CA TYR A 12 -15.29 10.01 12.97
C TYR A 12 -16.76 9.77 13.32
N GLN A 13 -17.58 9.40 12.34
CA GLN A 13 -19.00 9.04 12.56
C GLN A 13 -19.14 7.85 13.52
N ILE A 14 -18.35 6.79 13.34
CA ILE A 14 -18.32 5.63 14.27
C ILE A 14 -17.94 6.09 15.68
N SER A 15 -16.95 6.96 15.84
CA SER A 15 -16.54 7.48 17.16
C SER A 15 -17.67 8.26 17.83
N SER A 16 -18.30 9.20 17.11
CA SER A 16 -19.41 10.00 17.64
C SER A 16 -20.61 9.14 18.03
N LEU A 17 -21.01 8.19 17.18
CA LEU A 17 -22.15 7.30 17.46
C LEU A 17 -21.87 6.34 18.61
N LYS A 18 -20.64 5.85 18.76
CA LYS A 18 -20.24 5.05 19.92
C LYS A 18 -20.28 5.87 21.22
N LYS A 19 -19.81 7.12 21.19
CA LYS A 19 -19.89 8.03 22.35
C LYS A 19 -21.33 8.33 22.75
N ALA A 20 -22.24 8.39 21.78
CA ALA A 20 -23.68 8.54 22.02
C ALA A 20 -24.38 7.24 22.50
N GLY A 21 -23.66 6.13 22.68
CA GLY A 21 -24.21 4.88 23.22
C GLY A 21 -24.94 4.00 22.20
N PHE A 22 -24.84 4.29 20.90
CA PHE A 22 -25.51 3.46 19.88
C PHE A 22 -24.84 2.09 19.71
N SER A 23 -25.68 1.09 19.41
CA SER A 23 -25.22 -0.27 19.13
C SER A 23 -24.43 -0.35 17.82
N GLN A 24 -23.52 -1.32 17.73
CA GLN A 24 -22.74 -1.55 16.52
C GLN A 24 -23.63 -1.82 15.29
N ARG A 25 -24.77 -2.48 15.49
CA ARG A 25 -25.72 -2.81 14.41
C ARG A 25 -26.34 -1.54 13.82
N PHE A 26 -26.77 -0.63 14.70
CA PHE A 26 -27.29 0.68 14.30
C PHE A 26 -26.24 1.50 13.53
N ILE A 27 -25.01 1.53 14.01
CA ILE A 27 -23.90 2.25 13.34
C ILE A 27 -23.66 1.68 11.94
N ALA A 28 -23.69 0.35 11.79
CA ALA A 28 -23.49 -0.31 10.53
C ALA A 28 -24.61 0.02 9.52
N GLU A 29 -25.87 -0.01 9.96
CA GLU A 29 -27.02 0.38 9.16
C GLU A 29 -26.95 1.84 8.73
N SER A 30 -26.63 2.75 9.66
CA SER A 30 -26.47 4.19 9.39
C SER A 30 -25.39 4.48 8.34
N LEU A 31 -24.26 3.77 8.40
CA LEU A 31 -23.15 3.93 7.46
C LEU A 31 -23.29 3.08 6.19
N LYS A 32 -24.38 2.32 6.04
CA LYS A 32 -24.57 1.33 4.97
C LYS A 32 -23.39 0.37 4.84
N ARG A 33 -22.80 -0.02 5.97
CA ARG A 33 -21.68 -0.97 6.07
C ARG A 33 -22.16 -2.26 6.73
N SER A 34 -21.39 -3.34 6.55
CA SER A 34 -21.69 -4.56 7.30
C SER A 34 -21.28 -4.39 8.79
N PRO A 35 -22.03 -4.97 9.74
CA PRO A 35 -21.63 -4.98 11.16
C PRO A 35 -20.23 -5.59 11.38
N SER A 36 -19.87 -6.56 10.53
CA SER A 36 -18.55 -7.19 10.56
C SER A 36 -17.41 -6.23 10.22
N THR A 37 -17.65 -5.26 9.34
CA THR A 37 -16.67 -4.21 8.97
C THR A 37 -16.38 -3.31 10.16
N ILE A 38 -17.42 -2.90 10.89
CA ILE A 38 -17.30 -2.03 12.07
C ILE A 38 -16.57 -2.77 13.20
N SER A 39 -16.96 -4.01 13.48
CA SER A 39 -16.33 -4.85 14.52
C SER A 39 -14.85 -5.11 14.23
N ARG A 40 -14.54 -5.63 13.03
CA ARG A 40 -13.16 -5.94 12.63
C ARG A 40 -12.31 -4.68 12.55
N GLY A 41 -12.88 -3.57 12.04
CA GLY A 41 -12.21 -2.28 11.94
C GLY A 41 -11.85 -1.70 13.32
N GLY A 42 -12.78 -1.79 14.28
CA GLY A 42 -12.53 -1.43 15.68
C GLY A 42 -11.40 -2.25 16.28
N LYS A 43 -11.56 -3.59 16.32
CA LYS A 43 -10.57 -4.49 16.94
C LYS A 43 -9.16 -4.34 16.36
N ARG A 44 -9.03 -4.10 15.06
CA ARG A 44 -7.72 -4.01 14.38
C ARG A 44 -7.04 -2.64 14.52
N ASN A 45 -7.81 -1.58 14.73
CA ASN A 45 -7.30 -0.20 14.66
C ASN A 45 -7.41 0.56 16.00
N GLN A 46 -7.91 -0.10 17.05
CA GLN A 46 -8.04 0.46 18.39
C GLN A 46 -6.75 0.25 19.19
N GLU A 47 -6.26 1.29 19.87
CA GLU A 47 -5.12 1.23 20.79
C GLU A 47 -5.51 1.41 22.23
N VAL A 48 -6.48 2.28 22.48
CA VAL A 48 -6.98 2.62 23.81
C VAL A 48 -8.37 2.01 24.02
N PRO A 49 -8.86 1.88 25.26
CA PRO A 49 -10.20 1.33 25.54
C PRO A 49 -11.32 2.05 24.77
N THR A 50 -11.08 3.30 24.40
CA THR A 50 -11.98 4.15 23.60
C THR A 50 -11.55 4.19 22.13
N TYR A 51 -12.52 4.26 21.22
CA TYR A 51 -12.22 4.34 19.79
C TYR A 51 -11.74 5.75 19.39
N CYS A 52 -10.45 5.90 19.07
CA CYS A 52 -9.85 7.12 18.54
C CYS A 52 -9.75 7.07 16.99
N PRO A 53 -10.48 7.93 16.26
CA PRO A 53 -10.56 7.88 14.80
C PRO A 53 -9.24 8.24 14.11
N GLU A 54 -8.52 9.24 14.62
CA GLU A 54 -7.25 9.72 14.08
C GLU A 54 -6.18 8.63 14.12
N GLN A 55 -5.94 8.04 15.30
CA GLN A 55 -5.03 6.89 15.45
C GLN A 55 -5.42 5.72 14.55
N ALA A 56 -6.73 5.42 14.47
CA ALA A 56 -7.22 4.35 13.64
C ALA A 56 -6.99 4.60 12.14
N HIS A 57 -7.00 5.87 11.71
CA HIS A 57 -6.69 6.27 10.34
C HIS A 57 -5.18 6.18 10.08
N LEU A 58 -4.35 6.75 10.96
CA LEU A 58 -2.89 6.68 10.88
C LEU A 58 -2.37 5.25 10.80
N LYS A 59 -2.94 4.31 11.56
CA LYS A 59 -2.61 2.88 11.46
C LYS A 59 -2.86 2.29 10.08
N VAL A 60 -3.96 2.68 9.44
CA VAL A 60 -4.31 2.17 8.11
C VAL A 60 -3.36 2.73 7.07
N LEU A 61 -3.00 4.01 7.19
CA LEU A 61 -2.00 4.65 6.33
C LEU A 61 -0.60 4.05 6.53
N ALA A 62 -0.24 3.69 7.76
CA ALA A 62 1.05 3.11 8.10
C ALA A 62 1.22 1.66 7.63
N ARG A 63 0.15 0.85 7.62
CA ARG A 63 0.21 -0.58 7.26
C ARG A 63 0.92 -0.90 5.95
N PRO A 64 0.68 -0.20 4.82
CA PRO A 64 1.42 -0.41 3.59
C PRO A 64 2.93 -0.17 3.69
N HIS A 65 3.39 0.65 4.64
CA HIS A 65 4.82 0.91 4.86
C HIS A 65 5.49 -0.24 5.63
N PHE A 66 4.77 -0.82 6.59
CA PHE A 66 5.27 -1.94 7.42
C PHE A 66 4.94 -3.33 6.86
N ALA A 67 4.12 -3.41 5.82
CA ALA A 67 3.83 -4.69 5.18
C ALA A 67 5.11 -5.28 4.56
N ASN A 68 5.44 -6.51 4.94
CA ASN A 68 6.50 -7.28 4.29
C ASN A 68 6.14 -7.47 2.81
N LYS A 69 6.77 -6.67 1.95
CA LYS A 69 6.61 -6.77 0.49
C LYS A 69 7.69 -7.68 -0.05
N ALA A 70 7.32 -8.64 -0.88
CA ALA A 70 8.29 -9.42 -1.65
C ALA A 70 9.13 -8.45 -2.50
N VAL A 71 10.41 -8.30 -2.13
CA VAL A 71 11.33 -7.44 -2.86
C VAL A 71 11.82 -8.19 -4.09
N LYS A 72 11.11 -8.05 -5.21
CA LYS A 72 11.52 -8.66 -6.49
C LYS A 72 12.79 -8.02 -7.09
N ILE A 73 13.06 -6.76 -6.73
CA ILE A 73 14.24 -6.03 -7.22
C ILE A 73 15.30 -5.98 -6.12
N THR A 74 16.11 -7.03 -6.05
CA THR A 74 17.30 -7.09 -5.19
C THR A 74 18.38 -6.09 -5.65
N PRO A 75 19.37 -5.76 -4.80
CA PRO A 75 20.49 -4.90 -5.20
C PRO A 75 21.24 -5.41 -6.45
N GLU A 76 21.35 -6.72 -6.61
CA GLU A 76 21.96 -7.37 -7.76
C GLU A 76 21.14 -7.15 -9.04
N VAL A 77 19.83 -7.34 -8.97
CA VAL A 77 18.90 -7.04 -10.08
C VAL A 77 19.01 -5.57 -10.48
N LYS A 78 19.14 -4.64 -9.53
CA LYS A 78 19.35 -3.21 -9.83
C LYS A 78 20.63 -2.97 -10.64
N LYS A 79 21.74 -3.66 -10.29
CA LYS A 79 23.01 -3.55 -11.03
C LYS A 79 22.83 -4.02 -12.48
N TRP A 80 22.16 -5.16 -12.68
CA TRP A 80 21.86 -5.68 -14.01
C TRP A 80 20.99 -4.72 -14.82
N ILE A 81 19.89 -4.21 -14.24
CA ILE A 81 19.02 -3.26 -14.94
C ILE A 81 19.79 -1.99 -15.34
N LYS A 82 20.65 -1.43 -14.47
CA LYS A 82 21.49 -0.26 -14.84
C LYS A 82 22.44 -0.57 -15.99
N ARG A 83 23.11 -1.72 -15.94
CA ARG A 83 24.05 -2.15 -16.99
C ARG A 83 23.35 -2.34 -18.34
N LEU A 84 22.15 -2.92 -18.32
CA LEU A 84 21.35 -3.16 -19.53
C LEU A 84 20.73 -1.85 -20.06
N ASN A 85 20.34 -0.93 -19.18
CA ASN A 85 19.87 0.41 -19.55
C ASN A 85 20.98 1.25 -20.19
N TRP A 86 22.24 1.11 -19.77
CA TRP A 86 23.38 1.74 -20.46
C TRP A 86 23.59 1.23 -21.88
N LYS A 87 23.09 0.04 -22.22
CA LYS A 87 23.11 -0.52 -23.57
C LYS A 87 21.87 -0.14 -24.38
N GLU A 88 21.09 0.84 -23.93
CA GLU A 88 19.85 1.33 -24.56
C GLU A 88 18.78 0.23 -24.78
N LEU A 89 18.82 -0.84 -23.98
CA LEU A 89 17.84 -1.91 -24.09
C LEU A 89 16.47 -1.46 -23.57
N ASN A 90 15.43 -1.72 -24.38
CA ASN A 90 14.04 -1.51 -23.98
C ASN A 90 13.71 -2.38 -22.74
N PRO A 91 12.98 -1.87 -21.72
CA PRO A 91 12.54 -2.63 -20.55
C PRO A 91 11.97 -4.03 -20.80
N GLU A 92 11.34 -4.28 -21.95
CA GLU A 92 10.90 -5.62 -22.36
C GLU A 92 12.09 -6.57 -22.56
N ARG A 93 13.10 -6.14 -23.33
CA ARG A 93 14.34 -6.91 -23.56
C ARG A 93 15.14 -7.12 -22.28
N VAL A 94 15.09 -6.16 -21.35
CA VAL A 94 15.71 -6.30 -20.03
C VAL A 94 15.01 -7.39 -19.20
N ALA A 95 13.67 -7.46 -19.25
CA ALA A 95 12.91 -8.51 -18.58
C ALA A 95 13.23 -9.90 -19.16
N ASP A 96 13.27 -10.02 -20.48
CA ASP A 96 13.60 -11.27 -21.17
C ASP A 96 15.02 -11.74 -20.82
N TYR A 97 15.99 -10.82 -20.83
CA TYR A 97 17.37 -11.12 -20.47
C TYR A 97 17.51 -11.62 -19.02
N LEU A 98 16.80 -10.99 -18.07
CA LEU A 98 16.82 -11.41 -16.67
C LEU A 98 16.14 -12.77 -16.44
N ASN A 99 15.12 -13.08 -17.23
CA ASN A 99 14.46 -14.37 -17.19
C ASN A 99 15.40 -15.49 -17.67
N ILE A 100 16.06 -15.28 -18.81
CA ILE A 100 16.95 -16.27 -19.44
C ILE A 100 18.25 -16.45 -18.64
N ASN A 101 18.89 -15.35 -18.21
CA ASN A 101 20.25 -15.40 -17.66
C ASN A 101 20.31 -15.49 -16.13
N SER A 102 19.21 -15.22 -15.42
CA SER A 102 19.22 -15.15 -13.96
C SER A 102 18.04 -15.89 -13.31
N TRP A 103 17.15 -16.49 -14.10
CA TRP A 103 15.92 -17.14 -13.63
C TRP A 103 15.00 -16.19 -12.82
N ILE A 104 15.10 -14.88 -13.06
CA ILE A 104 14.32 -13.86 -12.35
C ILE A 104 13.20 -13.38 -13.26
N SER A 105 11.97 -13.79 -12.93
CA SER A 105 10.77 -13.33 -13.63
C SER A 105 10.33 -11.95 -13.11
N LEU A 106 10.58 -10.92 -13.91
CA LEU A 106 10.10 -9.56 -13.69
C LEU A 106 9.17 -9.13 -14.82
N HIS A 107 8.04 -8.54 -14.45
CA HIS A 107 7.18 -7.89 -15.43
C HIS A 107 7.83 -6.58 -15.91
N GLN A 108 7.81 -6.31 -17.22
CA GLN A 108 8.47 -5.16 -17.85
C GLN A 108 8.05 -3.81 -17.23
N LYS A 109 6.75 -3.66 -16.91
CA LYS A 109 6.23 -2.49 -16.14
C LYS A 109 6.98 -2.22 -14.83
N THR A 110 7.47 -3.25 -14.15
CA THR A 110 8.23 -3.13 -12.90
C THR A 110 9.58 -2.45 -13.13
N ILE A 111 10.25 -2.82 -14.22
CA ILE A 111 11.53 -2.24 -14.66
C ILE A 111 11.31 -0.78 -15.08
N TYR A 112 10.26 -0.51 -15.87
CA TYR A 112 9.90 0.85 -16.31
C TYR A 112 9.61 1.79 -15.12
N ASN A 113 8.75 1.37 -14.19
CA ASN A 113 8.41 2.16 -13.00
C ASN A 113 9.66 2.43 -12.14
N TRP A 114 10.59 1.47 -12.07
CA TRP A 114 11.84 1.64 -11.36
C TRP A 114 12.78 2.65 -12.05
N LEU A 115 12.92 2.57 -13.37
CA LEU A 115 13.72 3.53 -14.16
C LEU A 115 13.18 4.96 -14.04
N ILE A 116 11.86 5.17 -14.06
CA ILE A 116 11.26 6.50 -13.84
C ILE A 116 11.60 7.03 -12.44
N LYS A 117 11.44 6.20 -11.40
CA LYS A 117 11.81 6.59 -10.03
C LYS A 117 13.28 6.96 -9.94
N LEU A 118 14.16 6.18 -10.58
CA LEU A 118 15.60 6.46 -10.61
C LEU A 118 15.90 7.83 -11.25
N LYS A 119 15.28 8.16 -12.39
CA LYS A 119 15.46 9.47 -13.05
C LYS A 119 14.99 10.64 -12.16
N ARG A 120 13.84 10.49 -11.48
CA ARG A 120 13.30 11.51 -10.56
C ARG A 120 14.20 11.78 -9.35
N HIS A 121 14.88 10.76 -8.83
CA HIS A 121 15.82 10.95 -7.73
C HIS A 121 17.06 11.74 -8.16
N ILE A 122 17.62 11.45 -9.35
CA ILE A 122 18.81 12.16 -9.87
C ILE A 122 18.52 13.66 -10.07
N THR A 123 17.34 14.01 -10.59
CA THR A 123 16.94 15.40 -10.79
C THR A 123 16.66 16.15 -9.49
N SER A 124 16.31 15.45 -8.41
CA SER A 124 16.02 16.07 -7.09
C SER A 124 17.27 16.34 -6.25
N THR A 125 18.40 15.71 -6.56
CA THR A 125 19.68 15.89 -5.87
C THR A 125 20.62 16.86 -6.59
N ALA A 126 20.15 17.53 -7.64
CA ALA A 126 20.92 18.49 -8.43
C ALA A 126 20.58 19.97 -8.13
N CYS A 127 19.98 20.24 -6.97
CA CYS A 127 19.68 21.59 -6.48
C CYS A 127 20.38 21.84 -5.15
#